data_AF-A0A975N0A2-F1
#
_entry.id   AF-A0A975N0A2-F1
#
_cell.length_a   1.000
_cell.length_b   1.000
_cell.length_c   1.000
_cell.angle_alpha   90.00
_cell.angle_beta   90.00
_cell.angle_gamma   90.00
#
_symmetry.space_group_name_H-M   'P 1'
#
loop_
_entity.id
_entity.type
_entity.pdbx_description
1 polymer ?
#
loop_
_entity_poly.entity_id
_entity_poly.type
_entity_poly.pdbx_seq_one_letter_code
_entity_poly.pdbx_strand_id
1 'polypeptide(L)'
;MDPDIEQSCHELLLRLAGRLPDQLLWRFRDWLGEGAMGTLARTLPRSLLKHRIDLDQPEYRLLVAGLVPHGADWHQVSSTLGVDDVTQTGYTFTQSAPEWVNSVDSVSVLIHATLRGRPDVGEVRESWRLNTLAPGEQEAKRVLLITALAGLPRLTGELQRVMRVLGDEEPSVEVMPPRLELPAYHRAALESSELVCVGAVGTGHRLAAA
;
A
#
# COMPACT_ATOMS: atom_id res chain seq x y z
N MET A 1 14.62 -14.33 6.33
CA MET A 1 14.08 -14.12 4.98
C MET A 1 15.11 -13.34 4.22
N ASP A 2 15.28 -13.60 2.92
CA ASP A 2 16.14 -12.76 2.08
C ASP A 2 15.51 -11.36 1.96
N PRO A 3 16.19 -10.29 2.41
CA PRO A 3 15.62 -8.94 2.40
C PRO A 3 15.26 -8.46 0.99
N ASP A 4 15.95 -8.95 -0.05
CA ASP A 4 15.70 -8.53 -1.43
C ASP A 4 14.39 -9.13 -1.97
N ILE A 5 14.06 -10.35 -1.55
CA ILE A 5 12.79 -11.02 -1.88
C ILE A 5 11.63 -10.30 -1.19
N GLU A 6 11.78 -10.01 0.11
CA GLU A 6 10.75 -9.31 0.89
C GLU A 6 10.48 -7.92 0.32
N GLN A 7 11.54 -7.19 -0.04
CA GLN A 7 11.46 -5.87 -0.67
C GLN A 7 10.76 -5.92 -2.04
N SER A 8 11.04 -6.96 -2.85
CA SER A 8 10.40 -7.15 -4.16
C SER A 8 8.89 -7.36 -4.02
N CYS A 9 8.47 -8.21 -3.08
CA CYS A 9 7.05 -8.43 -2.76
C CYS A 9 6.38 -7.15 -2.25
N HIS A 10 7.06 -6.41 -1.38
CA HIS A 10 6.53 -5.16 -0.83
C HIS A 10 6.29 -4.13 -1.90
N GLU A 11 7.27 -3.90 -2.77
CA GLU A 11 7.15 -2.96 -3.88
C GLU A 11 6.01 -3.36 -4.84
N LEU A 12 5.88 -4.65 -5.15
CA LEU A 12 4.76 -5.13 -5.96
C LEU A 12 3.41 -4.80 -5.31
N LEU A 13 3.26 -5.05 -4.00
CA LEU A 13 2.01 -4.73 -3.28
C LEU A 13 1.76 -3.23 -3.16
N LEU A 14 2.79 -2.38 -3.20
CA LEU A 14 2.60 -0.94 -3.37
C LEU A 14 2.03 -0.66 -4.77
N ARG A 15 2.67 -1.15 -5.83
CA ARG A 15 2.23 -0.90 -7.23
C ARG A 15 0.80 -1.38 -7.53
N LEU A 16 0.32 -2.40 -6.81
CA LEU A 16 -1.04 -2.92 -6.93
C LEU A 16 -2.11 -2.10 -6.18
N ALA A 17 -1.72 -1.06 -5.43
CA ALA A 17 -2.67 -0.16 -4.76
C ALA A 17 -3.60 0.52 -5.76
N GLY A 18 -4.90 0.53 -5.45
CA GLY A 18 -5.92 1.05 -6.35
C GLY A 18 -6.27 0.14 -7.55
N ARG A 19 -5.61 -1.02 -7.69
CA ARG A 19 -5.90 -2.03 -8.73
C ARG A 19 -6.45 -3.31 -8.12
N LEU A 20 -5.88 -3.75 -7.00
CA LEU A 20 -6.45 -4.83 -6.18
C LEU A 20 -7.55 -4.28 -5.26
N PRO A 21 -8.61 -5.07 -4.99
CA PRO A 21 -9.55 -4.77 -3.92
C PRO A 21 -8.83 -4.61 -2.57
N ASP A 22 -9.18 -3.59 -1.80
CA ASP A 22 -8.55 -3.27 -0.52
C ASP A 22 -8.57 -4.47 0.44
N GLN A 23 -9.70 -5.19 0.52
CA GLN A 23 -9.84 -6.41 1.30
C GLN A 23 -8.74 -7.45 1.06
N LEU A 24 -8.30 -7.61 -0.19
CA LEU A 24 -7.23 -8.54 -0.55
C LEU A 24 -5.87 -7.91 -0.27
N LEU A 25 -5.70 -6.65 -0.66
CA LEU A 25 -4.44 -5.96 -0.58
C LEU A 25 -3.95 -5.85 0.87
N TRP A 26 -4.83 -5.51 1.81
CA TRP A 26 -4.44 -5.40 3.21
C TRP A 26 -4.02 -6.76 3.79
N ARG A 27 -4.71 -7.85 3.42
CA ARG A 27 -4.35 -9.21 3.86
C ARG A 27 -3.01 -9.65 3.32
N PHE A 28 -2.71 -9.33 2.06
CA PHE A 28 -1.42 -9.66 1.45
C PHE A 28 -0.26 -8.93 2.13
N ARG A 29 -0.47 -7.66 2.51
CA ARG A 29 0.49 -6.87 3.27
C ARG A 29 0.69 -7.40 4.69
N ASP A 30 -0.40 -7.77 5.37
CA ASP A 30 -0.33 -8.39 6.69
C ASP A 30 0.43 -9.73 6.65
N TRP A 31 0.14 -10.59 5.67
CA TRP A 31 0.90 -11.84 5.46
C TRP A 31 2.37 -11.58 5.15
N LEU A 32 2.70 -10.56 4.35
CA LEU A 32 4.09 -10.21 4.09
C LEU A 32 4.79 -9.74 5.37
N GLY A 33 4.14 -8.87 6.17
CA GLY A 33 4.66 -8.39 7.45
C GLY A 33 4.87 -9.50 8.48
N GLU A 34 4.03 -10.53 8.48
CA GLU A 34 4.17 -11.73 9.32
C GLU A 34 5.12 -12.80 8.73
N GLY A 35 5.70 -12.54 7.55
CA GLY A 35 6.61 -13.46 6.88
C GLY A 35 5.95 -14.71 6.27
N ALA A 36 4.62 -14.70 6.07
CA ALA A 36 3.82 -15.79 5.53
C ALA A 36 3.94 -15.92 3.99
N MET A 37 5.16 -15.89 3.47
CA MET A 37 5.45 -15.80 2.03
C MET A 37 4.92 -16.98 1.22
N GLY A 38 4.93 -18.20 1.78
CA GLY A 38 4.36 -19.37 1.11
C GLY A 38 2.85 -19.26 0.87
N THR A 39 2.12 -18.56 1.76
CA THR A 39 0.69 -18.27 1.56
C THR A 39 0.48 -17.20 0.50
N LEU A 40 1.33 -16.17 0.49
CA LEU A 40 1.32 -15.12 -0.53
C LEU A 40 1.61 -15.71 -1.93
N ALA A 41 2.64 -16.55 -2.04
CA ALA A 41 3.06 -17.20 -3.29
C ALA A 41 1.96 -18.06 -3.94
N ARG A 42 1.07 -18.66 -3.14
CA ARG A 42 -0.07 -19.46 -3.63
C ARG A 42 -1.30 -18.62 -3.94
N THR A 43 -1.47 -17.48 -3.30
CA THR A 43 -2.73 -16.73 -3.33
C THR A 43 -2.67 -15.54 -4.27
N LEU A 44 -1.57 -14.77 -4.25
CA LEU A 44 -1.46 -13.52 -5.00
C LEU A 44 -1.61 -13.74 -6.52
N PRO A 45 -0.91 -14.67 -7.19
CA PRO A 45 -1.08 -14.88 -8.63
C PRO A 45 -2.52 -15.24 -9.02
N ARG A 46 -3.19 -16.08 -8.22
CA ARG A 46 -4.59 -16.45 -8.46
C ARG A 46 -5.54 -15.28 -8.31
N SER A 47 -5.30 -14.43 -7.32
CA SER A 47 -6.09 -13.21 -7.13
C SER A 47 -5.90 -12.23 -8.28
N LEU A 48 -4.68 -12.05 -8.79
CA LEU A 48 -4.43 -11.22 -9.98
C LEU A 48 -5.24 -11.73 -11.18
N LEU A 49 -5.16 -13.03 -11.48
CA LEU A 49 -5.92 -13.64 -12.58
C LEU A 49 -7.44 -13.53 -12.37
N LYS A 50 -7.92 -13.83 -11.16
CA LYS A 50 -9.35 -13.75 -10.81
C LYS A 50 -9.92 -12.34 -11.01
N HIS A 51 -9.15 -11.33 -10.62
CA HIS A 51 -9.54 -9.93 -10.72
C HIS A 51 -9.15 -9.28 -12.05
N ARG A 52 -8.57 -10.05 -12.99
CA ARG A 52 -8.10 -9.58 -14.31
C ARG A 52 -7.15 -8.38 -14.18
N ILE A 53 -6.18 -8.51 -13.27
CA ILE A 53 -5.14 -7.52 -13.05
C ILE A 53 -3.88 -7.98 -13.75
N ASP A 54 -3.57 -7.33 -14.86
CA ASP A 54 -2.42 -7.63 -15.69
C ASP A 54 -1.18 -6.86 -15.22
N LEU A 55 -0.05 -7.52 -15.08
CA LEU A 55 1.20 -6.88 -14.66
C LEU A 55 1.98 -6.35 -15.85
N ASP A 56 2.59 -5.19 -15.68
CA ASP A 56 3.61 -4.72 -16.62
C ASP A 56 4.94 -5.48 -16.42
N GLN A 57 5.92 -5.22 -17.29
CA GLN A 57 7.20 -5.93 -17.24
C GLN A 57 8.00 -5.67 -15.93
N PRO A 58 8.08 -4.44 -15.38
CA PRO A 58 8.61 -4.20 -14.03
C PRO A 58 7.90 -4.98 -12.92
N GLU A 59 6.57 -4.92 -12.85
CA GLU A 59 5.73 -5.59 -11.85
C GLU A 59 5.89 -7.11 -11.93
N TYR A 60 5.89 -7.66 -13.14
CA TYR A 60 6.12 -9.08 -13.36
C TYR A 60 7.48 -9.55 -12.84
N ARG A 61 8.54 -8.75 -13.03
CA ARG A 61 9.87 -9.07 -12.47
C ARG A 61 9.85 -9.09 -10.94
N LEU A 62 9.14 -8.16 -10.31
CA LEU A 62 8.95 -8.15 -8.85
C LEU A 62 8.17 -9.38 -8.38
N LEU A 63 7.11 -9.77 -9.10
CA LEU A 63 6.32 -10.98 -8.81
C LEU A 63 7.20 -12.24 -8.88
N VAL A 64 7.99 -12.39 -9.94
CA VAL A 64 8.90 -13.52 -10.12
C VAL A 64 9.95 -13.56 -9.01
N ALA A 65 10.65 -12.46 -8.77
CA ALA A 65 11.70 -12.36 -7.75
C ALA A 65 11.15 -12.64 -6.33
N GLY A 66 9.94 -12.14 -6.05
CA GLY A 66 9.30 -12.25 -4.75
C GLY A 66 8.68 -13.61 -4.44
N LEU A 67 8.01 -14.24 -5.42
CA LEU A 67 7.15 -15.41 -5.14
C LEU A 67 7.67 -16.75 -5.66
N VAL A 68 8.43 -16.78 -6.76
CA VAL A 68 8.94 -18.05 -7.31
C VAL A 68 9.88 -18.76 -6.34
N PRO A 69 10.80 -18.09 -5.63
CA PRO A 69 11.61 -18.73 -4.59
C PRO A 69 10.80 -19.37 -3.46
N HIS A 70 9.53 -18.98 -3.30
CA HIS A 70 8.61 -19.48 -2.29
C HIS A 70 7.57 -20.48 -2.84
N GLY A 71 7.79 -21.00 -4.04
CA GLY A 71 6.99 -22.07 -4.63
C GLY A 71 5.71 -21.60 -5.31
N ALA A 72 5.69 -20.37 -5.83
CA ALA A 72 4.62 -19.94 -6.73
C ALA A 72 4.57 -20.81 -7.99
N ASP A 73 3.37 -21.08 -8.46
CA ASP A 73 3.15 -21.83 -9.70
C ASP A 73 3.57 -20.96 -10.91
N TRP A 74 4.56 -21.45 -11.66
CA TRP A 74 5.10 -20.73 -12.81
C TRP A 74 4.06 -20.45 -13.89
N HIS A 75 3.13 -21.37 -14.14
CA HIS A 75 2.09 -21.15 -15.13
C HIS A 75 1.19 -19.98 -14.70
N GLN A 76 0.76 -19.97 -13.43
CA GLN A 76 -0.04 -18.87 -12.90
C GLN A 76 0.71 -17.54 -12.94
N VAL A 77 1.98 -17.52 -12.53
CA VAL A 77 2.84 -16.33 -12.59
C VAL A 77 2.94 -15.82 -14.02
N SER A 78 3.31 -16.67 -14.98
CA SER A 78 3.48 -16.28 -16.39
C SER A 78 2.20 -15.72 -17.02
N SER A 79 1.03 -16.22 -16.61
CA SER A 79 -0.27 -15.73 -17.11
C SER A 79 -0.69 -14.36 -16.56
N THR A 80 0.03 -13.81 -15.59
CA THR A 80 -0.25 -12.45 -15.09
C THR A 80 0.40 -11.34 -15.91
N LEU A 81 1.34 -11.66 -16.80
CA LEU A 81 1.98 -10.65 -17.64
C LEU A 81 0.97 -10.14 -18.69
N GLY A 82 0.68 -8.83 -18.64
CA GLY A 82 -0.20 -8.16 -19.57
C GLY A 82 0.43 -7.91 -20.94
N VAL A 83 -0.41 -7.77 -21.96
CA VAL A 83 0.00 -7.38 -23.32
C VAL A 83 -0.31 -5.90 -23.60
N ASP A 84 -1.22 -5.30 -22.83
CA ASP A 84 -1.69 -3.91 -22.98
C ASP A 84 -1.32 -3.03 -21.78
N ASP A 85 -1.39 -1.70 -21.97
CA ASP A 85 -1.00 -0.69 -20.97
C ASP A 85 -1.91 -0.69 -19.74
N VAL A 86 -1.31 -0.42 -18.57
CA VAL A 86 -1.97 -0.56 -17.26
C VAL A 86 -3.10 0.45 -17.09
N THR A 87 -4.27 -0.04 -16.69
CA THR A 87 -5.49 0.77 -16.50
C THR A 87 -5.29 1.85 -15.43
N GLN A 88 -5.70 3.09 -15.74
CA GLN A 88 -5.74 4.19 -14.76
C GLN A 88 -6.60 3.81 -13.54
N THR A 89 -6.15 4.22 -12.36
CA THR A 89 -6.89 3.99 -11.12
C THR A 89 -8.16 4.82 -11.10
N GLY A 90 -9.31 4.19 -10.88
CA GLY A 90 -10.64 4.83 -10.77
C GLY A 90 -10.87 5.59 -9.47
N TYR A 91 -9.84 6.28 -8.97
CA TYR A 91 -9.85 6.94 -7.68
C TYR A 91 -9.40 8.39 -7.79
N THR A 92 -10.02 9.25 -6.98
CA THR A 92 -9.54 10.61 -6.71
C THR A 92 -9.23 10.77 -5.22
N PHE A 93 -8.48 11.81 -4.87
CA PHE A 93 -8.01 12.04 -3.51
C PHE A 93 -8.32 13.46 -3.02
N THR A 94 -8.71 13.57 -1.76
CA THR A 94 -8.95 14.83 -1.06
C THR A 94 -8.10 14.90 0.21
N GLN A 95 -7.78 16.12 0.65
CA GLN A 95 -6.97 16.36 1.84
C GLN A 95 -7.66 15.93 3.12
N SER A 96 -8.91 16.36 3.30
CA SER A 96 -9.69 16.09 4.50
C SER A 96 -10.77 15.06 4.25
N ALA A 97 -11.24 14.48 5.34
CA ALA A 97 -12.40 13.60 5.33
C ALA A 97 -13.59 14.35 4.71
N PRO A 98 -14.36 13.72 3.82
CA PRO A 98 -15.63 14.29 3.39
C PRO A 98 -16.55 14.57 4.57
N GLU A 99 -17.39 15.60 4.48
CA GLU A 99 -18.26 16.05 5.59
C GLU A 99 -19.19 14.95 6.14
N TRP A 100 -19.58 13.99 5.30
CA TRP A 100 -20.43 12.86 5.70
C TRP A 100 -19.67 11.79 6.50
N VAL A 101 -18.35 11.83 6.54
CA VAL A 101 -17.51 10.94 7.35
C VAL A 101 -17.35 11.55 8.74
N ASN A 102 -18.17 11.10 9.69
CA ASN A 102 -18.03 11.46 11.10
C ASN A 102 -16.87 10.68 11.76
N SER A 103 -15.61 11.05 11.49
CA SER A 103 -14.48 10.48 12.23
C SER A 103 -14.05 11.41 13.37
N VAL A 104 -14.24 10.97 14.61
CA VAL A 104 -13.42 11.49 15.72
C VAL A 104 -11.97 11.13 15.39
N ASP A 105 -11.06 12.10 15.37
CA ASP A 105 -9.71 11.90 14.82
C ASP A 105 -8.74 11.15 15.76
N SER A 106 -9.24 10.13 16.45
CA SER A 106 -8.47 9.22 17.28
C SER A 106 -7.39 8.48 16.48
N VAL A 107 -7.61 8.29 15.17
CA VAL A 107 -6.64 7.66 14.26
C VAL A 107 -5.39 8.52 14.15
N SER A 108 -5.50 9.80 13.77
CA SER A 108 -4.32 10.67 13.63
C SER A 108 -3.59 10.84 14.96
N VAL A 109 -4.32 10.95 16.07
CA VAL A 109 -3.72 11.02 17.41
C VAL A 109 -2.92 9.76 17.74
N LEU A 110 -3.47 8.57 17.49
CA LEU A 110 -2.77 7.32 17.78
C LEU A 110 -1.59 7.08 16.83
N ILE A 111 -1.74 7.39 15.54
CA ILE A 111 -0.66 7.29 14.55
C ILE A 111 0.48 8.25 14.90
N HIS A 112 0.16 9.49 15.26
CA HIS A 112 1.14 10.46 15.76
C HIS A 112 1.86 9.92 17.00
N ALA A 113 1.13 9.41 18.00
CA ALA A 113 1.75 8.85 19.21
C ALA A 113 2.63 7.62 18.92
N THR A 114 2.24 6.78 17.94
CA THR A 114 2.93 5.53 17.59
C THR A 114 4.21 5.78 16.78
N LEU A 115 4.20 6.78 15.89
CA LEU A 115 5.27 6.99 14.91
C LEU A 115 6.20 8.16 15.21
N ARG A 116 5.78 9.10 16.07
CA ARG A 116 6.61 10.25 16.43
C ARG A 116 7.96 9.80 17.00
N GLY A 117 9.04 10.31 16.40
CA GLY A 117 10.40 10.04 16.87
C GLY A 117 10.91 8.61 16.60
N ARG A 118 10.18 7.77 15.84
CA ARG A 118 10.71 6.47 15.44
C ARG A 118 11.94 6.65 14.53
N PRO A 119 13.04 5.92 14.78
CA PRO A 119 14.35 6.14 14.15
C PRO A 119 14.48 5.60 12.73
N ASP A 120 13.45 4.93 12.19
CA ASP A 120 13.43 4.44 10.81
C ASP A 120 12.30 5.06 9.99
N VAL A 121 11.48 5.92 10.62
CA VAL A 121 10.30 6.56 10.02
C VAL A 121 10.64 8.00 9.65
N GLY A 122 10.27 8.38 8.44
CA GLY A 122 10.33 9.74 7.92
C GLY A 122 9.00 10.46 8.11
N GLU A 123 8.45 11.00 7.04
CA GLU A 123 7.16 11.69 7.06
C GLU A 123 5.98 10.71 7.06
N VAL A 124 4.95 11.07 7.83
CA VAL A 124 3.65 10.39 7.89
C VAL A 124 2.59 11.38 7.44
N ARG A 125 1.88 11.04 6.39
CA ARG A 125 0.85 11.88 5.76
C ARG A 125 -0.43 11.09 5.59
N GLU A 126 -1.54 11.79 5.42
CA GLU A 126 -2.82 11.18 5.15
C GLU A 126 -3.58 11.89 4.03
N SER A 127 -4.38 11.12 3.30
CA SER A 127 -5.33 11.60 2.29
C SER A 127 -6.59 10.74 2.34
N TRP A 128 -7.64 11.20 1.67
CA TRP A 128 -8.92 10.51 1.58
C TRP A 128 -9.20 10.14 0.14
N ARG A 129 -9.31 8.84 -0.14
CA ARG A 129 -9.59 8.28 -1.45
C ARG A 129 -11.09 8.14 -1.66
N LEU A 130 -11.56 8.53 -2.85
CA LEU A 130 -12.95 8.40 -3.30
C LEU A 130 -12.99 7.57 -4.58
N ASN A 131 -13.90 6.61 -4.66
CA ASN A 131 -14.11 5.79 -5.86
C ASN A 131 -14.95 6.56 -6.90
N THR A 132 -14.37 6.83 -8.08
CA THR A 132 -15.05 7.56 -9.16
C THR A 132 -15.79 6.65 -10.13
N LEU A 133 -15.52 5.34 -10.10
CA LEU A 133 -16.16 4.35 -10.96
C LEU A 133 -17.48 3.81 -10.38
N ALA A 134 -17.71 4.01 -9.08
CA ALA A 134 -18.94 3.62 -8.39
C ALA A 134 -19.61 4.83 -7.70
N PRO A 135 -20.09 5.84 -8.45
CA PRO A 135 -20.56 7.11 -7.91
C PRO A 135 -21.80 7.03 -6.99
N GLY A 136 -22.42 5.85 -6.84
CA GLY A 136 -23.53 5.59 -5.91
C GLY A 136 -23.12 4.99 -4.57
N GLU A 137 -21.91 4.43 -4.46
CA GLU A 137 -21.33 3.92 -3.22
C GLU A 137 -20.33 4.98 -2.74
N GLN A 138 -20.81 5.89 -1.88
CA GLN A 138 -19.98 6.94 -1.29
C GLN A 138 -19.01 6.36 -0.25
N GLU A 139 -18.04 5.58 -0.72
CA GLU A 139 -16.97 5.05 0.10
C GLU A 139 -15.78 5.99 0.07
N ALA A 140 -15.55 6.65 1.19
CA ALA A 140 -14.37 7.46 1.43
C ALA A 140 -13.40 6.66 2.30
N LYS A 141 -12.17 6.49 1.80
CA LYS A 141 -11.15 5.66 2.45
C LYS A 141 -9.95 6.49 2.87
N ARG A 142 -9.60 6.46 4.14
CA ARG A 142 -8.35 7.08 4.61
C ARG A 142 -7.15 6.27 4.11
N VAL A 143 -6.18 6.96 3.51
CA VAL A 143 -4.92 6.38 3.03
C VAL A 143 -3.77 7.03 3.80
N LEU A 144 -3.03 6.22 4.56
CA LEU A 144 -1.81 6.66 5.23
C LEU A 144 -0.60 6.45 4.33
N LEU A 145 0.17 7.51 4.11
CA LEU A 145 1.41 7.52 3.32
C LEU A 145 2.58 7.72 4.28
N ILE A 146 3.47 6.73 4.37
CA ILE A 146 4.60 6.74 5.30
C ILE A 146 5.89 6.53 4.53
N THR A 147 6.92 7.34 4.80
CA THR A 147 8.28 7.00 4.36
C THR A 147 9.04 6.28 5.47
N ALA A 148 9.77 5.22 5.11
CA ALA A 148 10.61 4.51 6.07
C ALA A 148 11.90 3.99 5.42
N LEU A 149 12.98 3.85 6.20
CA LEU A 149 14.26 3.34 5.71
C LEU A 149 14.37 1.81 5.76
N ALA A 150 13.64 1.16 6.67
CA ALA A 150 13.77 -0.26 6.94
C ALA A 150 12.45 -0.86 7.47
N GLY A 151 12.37 -2.19 7.44
CA GLY A 151 11.25 -2.95 8.03
C GLY A 151 9.89 -2.65 7.38
N LEU A 152 9.86 -2.27 6.11
CA LEU A 152 8.68 -1.70 5.45
C LEU A 152 7.43 -2.60 5.56
N PRO A 153 7.51 -3.93 5.30
CA PRO A 153 6.32 -4.77 5.35
C PRO A 153 5.83 -4.99 6.78
N ARG A 154 6.77 -5.12 7.72
CA ARG A 154 6.45 -5.26 9.16
C ARG A 154 5.76 -4.02 9.68
N LEU A 155 6.28 -2.83 9.36
CA LEU A 155 5.67 -1.56 9.71
C LEU A 155 4.28 -1.42 9.08
N THR A 156 4.12 -1.86 7.83
CA THR A 156 2.82 -1.86 7.15
C THR A 156 1.81 -2.72 7.91
N GLY A 157 2.13 -3.98 8.20
CA GLY A 157 1.24 -4.88 8.94
C GLY A 157 0.93 -4.41 10.37
N GLU A 158 1.92 -3.88 11.08
CA GLU A 158 1.74 -3.29 12.40
C GLU A 158 0.68 -2.18 12.39
N LEU A 159 0.84 -1.21 11.49
CA LEU A 159 -0.07 -0.07 11.38
C LEU A 159 -1.46 -0.49 10.89
N GLN A 160 -1.56 -1.46 9.98
CA GLN A 160 -2.84 -2.02 9.56
C GLN A 160 -3.60 -2.63 10.74
N ARG A 161 -2.92 -3.36 11.63
CA ARG A 161 -3.56 -3.90 12.84
C ARG A 161 -4.00 -2.81 13.81
N VAL A 162 -3.21 -1.75 13.96
CA VAL A 162 -3.61 -0.56 14.75
C VAL A 162 -4.89 0.06 14.19
N MET A 163 -4.96 0.28 12.87
CA MET A 163 -6.14 0.83 12.21
C MET A 163 -7.38 -0.07 12.37
N ARG A 164 -7.19 -1.40 12.29
CA ARG A 164 -8.29 -2.36 12.53
C ARG A 164 -8.84 -2.30 13.94
N VAL A 165 -7.98 -2.13 14.94
CA VAL A 165 -8.42 -1.94 16.34
C VAL A 165 -9.25 -0.65 16.48
N LEU A 166 -8.97 0.36 15.67
CA LEU A 166 -9.73 1.61 15.59
C LEU A 166 -11.00 1.53 14.72
N GLY A 167 -11.31 0.36 14.16
CA GLY A 167 -12.53 0.10 13.40
C GLY A 167 -12.41 0.20 11.88
N ASP A 168 -11.20 0.39 11.33
CA ASP A 168 -11.00 0.30 9.88
C ASP A 168 -10.84 -1.18 9.46
N GLU A 169 -11.87 -1.74 8.83
CA GLU A 169 -11.88 -3.15 8.44
C GLU A 169 -10.92 -3.49 7.28
N GLU A 170 -10.52 -2.52 6.46
CA GLU A 170 -9.72 -2.75 5.25
C GLU A 170 -8.59 -1.73 5.11
N PRO A 171 -7.69 -1.60 6.10
CA PRO A 171 -6.82 -0.45 6.26
C PRO A 171 -5.87 -0.21 5.08
N SER A 172 -5.83 1.04 4.61
CA SER A 172 -4.96 1.48 3.51
C SER A 172 -3.71 2.17 4.06
N VAL A 173 -2.67 1.36 4.31
CA VAL A 173 -1.35 1.82 4.77
C VAL A 173 -0.32 1.60 3.67
N GLU A 174 0.36 2.66 3.28
CA GLU A 174 1.37 2.69 2.21
C GLU A 174 2.73 3.11 2.79
N VAL A 175 3.56 2.14 3.17
CA VAL A 175 4.94 2.40 3.63
C VAL A 175 5.89 2.34 2.44
N MET A 176 6.46 3.47 2.05
CA MET A 176 7.27 3.61 0.85
C MET A 176 8.76 3.78 1.20
N PRO A 177 9.68 3.14 0.45
CA PRO A 177 11.09 3.45 0.57
C PRO A 177 11.38 4.83 -0.05
N PRO A 178 12.45 5.54 0.37
CA PRO A 178 12.68 6.93 -0.05
C PRO A 178 12.99 7.13 -1.54
N ARG A 179 13.31 6.07 -2.28
CA ARG A 179 13.69 6.13 -3.70
C ARG A 179 12.76 5.31 -4.58
N LEU A 180 11.53 5.08 -4.13
CA LEU A 180 10.51 4.45 -4.96
C LEU A 180 10.13 5.42 -6.10
N GLU A 181 10.14 4.92 -7.33
CA GLU A 181 9.43 5.60 -8.41
C GLU A 181 7.92 5.49 -8.12
N LEU A 182 7.32 6.58 -7.67
CA LEU A 182 5.94 6.57 -7.16
C LEU A 182 4.94 6.22 -8.28
N PRO A 183 4.14 5.16 -8.11
CA PRO A 183 3.00 4.89 -8.99
C PRO A 183 2.03 6.08 -9.02
N ALA A 184 1.25 6.18 -10.11
CA ALA A 184 0.29 7.29 -10.29
C ALA A 184 -0.68 7.43 -9.11
N TYR A 185 -1.12 6.29 -8.54
CA TYR A 185 -1.95 6.24 -7.34
C TYR A 185 -1.31 6.97 -6.16
N HIS A 186 -0.07 6.63 -5.79
CA HIS A 186 0.63 7.24 -4.66
C HIS A 186 0.97 8.70 -4.91
N ARG A 187 1.26 9.06 -6.15
CA ARG A 187 1.49 10.46 -6.52
C ARG A 187 0.25 11.33 -6.30
N ALA A 188 -0.90 10.89 -6.81
CA ALA A 188 -2.18 11.59 -6.62
C ALA A 188 -2.59 11.64 -5.14
N ALA A 189 -2.42 10.52 -4.41
CA ALA A 189 -2.66 10.47 -2.97
C ALA A 189 -1.76 11.48 -2.22
N LEU A 190 -0.49 11.56 -2.61
CA LEU A 190 0.49 12.44 -1.98
C LEU A 190 0.21 13.92 -2.26
N GLU A 191 -0.13 14.27 -3.51
CA GLU A 191 -0.50 15.63 -3.91
C GLU A 191 -1.68 16.17 -3.08
N SER A 192 -2.66 15.31 -2.81
CA SER A 192 -3.84 15.64 -1.99
C SER A 192 -3.68 15.29 -0.51
N SER A 193 -2.47 15.15 0.03
CA SER A 193 -2.27 14.71 1.43
C SER A 193 -1.89 15.83 2.40
N GLU A 194 -2.25 15.68 3.66
CA GLU A 194 -1.78 16.51 4.77
C GLU A 194 -0.78 15.80 5.68
N LEU A 195 0.08 16.59 6.34
CA LEU A 195 1.08 16.09 7.26
C LEU A 195 0.43 15.73 8.61
N VAL A 196 0.61 14.49 9.04
CA VAL A 196 0.18 14.02 10.37
C VAL A 196 1.31 14.20 11.38
N CYS A 197 2.50 13.65 11.08
CA CYS A 197 3.68 13.81 11.92
C CYS A 197 4.98 13.48 11.16
N VAL A 198 6.10 13.67 11.85
CA VAL A 198 7.44 13.31 11.37
C VAL A 198 8.09 12.38 12.39
N GLY A 199 8.73 11.31 11.91
CA GLY A 199 9.61 10.46 12.69
C GLY A 199 10.95 11.14 12.98
N ALA A 200 11.97 10.37 13.37
CA ALA A 200 13.30 10.92 13.69
C ALA A 200 14.24 11.00 12.48
N VAL A 201 13.86 10.43 11.33
CA VAL A 201 14.73 10.35 10.16
C VAL A 201 14.38 11.41 9.12
N GLY A 202 15.40 12.11 8.63
CA GLY A 202 15.30 12.80 7.35
C GLY A 202 15.43 11.79 6.21
N THR A 203 14.31 11.39 5.60
CA THR A 203 14.31 10.44 4.47
C THR A 203 14.75 11.08 3.14
N GLY A 204 15.22 12.33 3.14
CA GLY A 204 15.76 13.05 1.98
C GLY A 204 14.71 13.51 0.97
N HIS A 205 13.53 12.90 0.98
CA HIS A 205 12.34 13.37 0.29
C HIS A 205 11.37 13.83 1.37
N ARG A 206 11.23 15.15 1.55
CA ARG A 206 9.93 15.61 2.03
C ARG A 206 8.94 15.05 1.03
N LEU A 207 7.95 14.32 1.51
CA LEU A 207 6.78 13.95 0.75
C LEU A 207 6.01 15.26 0.52
N ALA A 208 6.56 16.14 -0.31
CA ALA A 208 5.97 17.41 -0.66
C ALA A 208 5.07 17.16 -1.85
N ALA A 209 3.79 17.50 -1.71
CA ALA A 209 2.98 17.83 -2.87
C ALA A 209 3.69 18.96 -3.62
N ALA A 210 3.90 18.80 -4.93
CA ALA A 210 4.48 19.84 -5.77
C ALA A 210 3.58 21.07 -5.85
#